data_AF-A0A257H849-F1
#
_entry.id   AF-A0A257H849-F1
#
_cell.length_a   1.000
_cell.length_b   1.000
_cell.length_c   1.000
_cell.angle_alpha   90.00
_cell.angle_beta   90.00
_cell.angle_gamma   90.00
#
_symmetry.space_group_name_H-M   'P 1'
#
loop_
_entity.id
_entity.type
_entity.pdbx_description
1 polymer ?
#
loop_
_entity_poly.entity_id
_entity_poly.type
_entity_poly.pdbx_seq_one_letter_code
_entity_poly.pdbx_strand_id
1 'polypeptide(L)'
;MRCSRFSILILLAFLGSCAQTLPTAPPSAAQLLGTWKVDLRPTPAAEAYYQEFVVTSVKGKSFEGTFYGSALTQGRINTDWGTVRIAFVTADGSGPYNHSAVLAGSTLQGLTNSTGRDFLSYWSAEKK
;
A
#
# COMPACT_ATOMS: atom_id res chain seq x y z
N MET A 1 72.47 4.21 -31.10
CA MET A 1 72.14 5.13 -29.97
C MET A 1 70.98 6.00 -30.43
N ARG A 2 69.82 6.15 -29.80
CA ARG A 2 69.26 5.73 -28.51
C ARG A 2 67.72 5.66 -28.66
N CYS A 3 67.17 4.57 -28.14
CA CYS A 3 65.93 4.44 -27.37
C CYS A 3 64.60 5.02 -27.89
N SER A 4 63.87 4.12 -28.57
CA SER A 4 62.44 3.88 -28.34
C SER A 4 62.08 3.90 -26.84
N ARG A 5 61.07 4.67 -26.48
CA ARG A 5 60.33 4.51 -25.22
C ARG A 5 58.84 4.51 -25.55
N PHE A 6 58.31 3.31 -25.73
CA PHE A 6 56.91 2.96 -25.63
C PHE A 6 56.36 3.46 -24.28
N SER A 7 55.60 4.55 -24.27
CA SER A 7 54.77 4.93 -23.14
C SER A 7 53.34 4.48 -23.43
N ILE A 8 53.07 3.22 -23.07
CA ILE A 8 51.70 2.66 -22.97
C ILE A 8 51.04 3.34 -21.76
N LEU A 9 50.26 4.40 -22.01
CA LEU A 9 49.31 4.89 -21.01
C LEU A 9 48.12 3.94 -21.00
N ILE A 10 47.99 3.20 -19.90
CA ILE A 10 46.86 2.33 -19.59
C ILE A 10 45.61 3.21 -19.47
N LEU A 11 44.77 3.16 -20.50
CA LEU A 11 43.43 3.72 -20.51
C LEU A 11 42.56 2.83 -19.60
N LEU A 12 42.51 3.13 -18.30
CA LEU A 12 41.56 2.50 -17.37
C LEU A 12 40.14 2.85 -17.84
N ALA A 13 39.50 1.88 -18.49
CA ALA A 13 38.08 1.90 -18.81
C ALA A 13 37.29 1.96 -17.50
N PHE A 14 36.85 3.16 -17.12
CA PHE A 14 35.71 3.34 -16.23
C PHE A 14 34.46 2.80 -16.95
N LEU A 15 34.28 1.48 -16.92
CA LEU A 15 33.00 0.83 -17.17
C LEU A 15 32.09 1.19 -15.99
N GLY A 16 31.58 2.42 -16.00
CA GLY A 16 30.47 2.80 -15.16
C GLY A 16 29.29 1.93 -15.54
N SER A 17 29.04 0.88 -14.77
CA SER A 17 27.78 0.15 -14.80
C SER A 17 26.67 1.14 -14.45
N CYS A 18 26.09 1.74 -15.49
CA CYS A 18 24.73 2.27 -15.40
C CYS A 18 23.84 1.06 -15.09
N ALA A 19 23.60 0.81 -13.80
CA ALA A 19 22.52 -0.05 -13.38
C ALA A 19 21.24 0.56 -13.94
N GLN A 20 20.77 0.04 -15.07
CA GLN A 20 19.49 0.40 -15.63
C GLN A 20 18.44 -0.11 -14.65
N THR A 21 17.89 0.77 -13.83
CA THR A 21 16.70 0.46 -13.04
C THR A 21 15.58 0.19 -14.03
N LEU A 22 15.25 -1.08 -14.24
CA LEU A 22 14.08 -1.47 -15.01
C LEU A 22 12.85 -0.77 -14.40
N PRO A 23 11.91 -0.27 -15.22
CA PRO A 23 10.66 0.27 -14.70
C PRO A 23 10.00 -0.78 -13.81
N THR A 24 9.87 -0.48 -12.51
CA THR A 24 9.11 -1.33 -11.60
C THR A 24 7.68 -1.40 -12.14
N ALA A 25 7.18 -2.62 -12.34
CA ALA A 25 5.80 -2.81 -12.77
C ALA A 25 4.86 -2.01 -11.85
N PRO A 26 3.82 -1.35 -12.40
CA PRO A 26 2.90 -0.59 -11.58
C PRO A 26 2.28 -1.50 -10.51
N PRO A 27 2.04 -0.97 -9.29
CA PRO A 27 1.40 -1.72 -8.21
C PRO A 27 0.09 -2.32 -8.69
N SER A 28 -0.13 -3.61 -8.43
CA SER A 28 -1.31 -4.29 -8.92
C SER A 28 -2.45 -4.16 -7.92
N ALA A 29 -3.54 -3.51 -8.32
CA ALA A 29 -4.77 -3.43 -7.52
C ALA A 29 -5.31 -4.81 -7.12
N ALA A 30 -5.03 -5.86 -7.92
CA ALA A 30 -5.42 -7.23 -7.60
C ALA A 30 -4.78 -7.76 -6.30
N GLN A 31 -3.71 -7.13 -5.81
CA GLN A 31 -3.11 -7.45 -4.52
C GLN A 31 -4.10 -7.29 -3.36
N LEU A 32 -5.13 -6.46 -3.52
CA LEU A 32 -6.18 -6.24 -2.51
C LEU A 32 -7.09 -7.46 -2.31
N LEU A 33 -7.30 -8.29 -3.33
CA LEU A 33 -8.26 -9.40 -3.29
C LEU A 33 -7.96 -10.37 -2.14
N GLY A 34 -9.01 -10.82 -1.45
CA GLY A 34 -8.94 -11.79 -0.36
C GLY A 34 -9.25 -11.19 1.01
N THR A 35 -8.94 -11.94 2.06
CA THR A 35 -9.21 -11.56 3.44
C THR A 35 -7.96 -11.01 4.11
N TRP A 36 -8.14 -9.93 4.84
CA TRP A 36 -7.12 -9.26 5.63
C TRP A 36 -7.50 -9.31 7.11
N LYS A 37 -6.54 -9.64 7.97
CA LYS A 37 -6.62 -9.54 9.42
C LYS A 37 -6.28 -8.10 9.81
N VAL A 38 -7.29 -7.33 10.18
CA VAL A 38 -7.17 -5.93 10.60
C VAL A 38 -6.94 -5.87 12.10
N ASP A 39 -5.97 -5.09 12.54
CA ASP A 39 -5.76 -4.70 13.93
C ASP A 39 -6.33 -3.30 14.17
N LEU A 40 -7.32 -3.23 15.05
CA LEU A 40 -8.08 -2.02 15.41
C LEU A 40 -7.76 -1.55 16.84
N ARG A 41 -6.65 -2.00 17.45
CA ARG A 41 -6.26 -1.52 18.78
C ARG A 41 -6.11 0.01 18.80
N PRO A 42 -6.56 0.70 19.85
CA PRO A 42 -6.51 2.17 19.90
C PRO A 42 -5.08 2.71 20.08
N THR A 43 -4.19 1.92 20.67
CA THR A 43 -2.77 2.25 20.84
C THR A 43 -1.91 0.99 20.70
N PRO A 44 -0.59 1.11 20.41
CA PRO A 44 0.29 -0.06 20.29
C PRO A 44 0.34 -0.94 21.55
N ALA A 45 0.17 -0.36 22.73
CA ALA A 45 0.22 -1.06 24.02
C ALA A 45 -1.13 -1.64 24.46
N ALA A 46 -2.23 -1.30 23.78
CA ALA A 46 -3.54 -1.86 24.08
C ALA A 46 -3.63 -3.33 23.66
N GLU A 47 -4.55 -4.05 24.30
CA GLU A 47 -4.91 -5.41 23.90
C GLU A 47 -5.27 -5.47 22.42
N ALA A 48 -4.90 -6.58 21.79
CA ALA A 48 -5.14 -6.78 20.38
C ALA A 48 -6.64 -6.84 20.08
N TYR A 49 -7.07 -6.12 19.05
CA TYR A 49 -8.45 -6.12 18.62
C TYR A 49 -8.53 -6.41 17.12
N TYR A 50 -8.66 -7.69 16.78
CA TYR A 50 -8.63 -8.13 15.39
C TYR A 50 -10.02 -8.24 14.77
N GLN A 51 -10.14 -7.77 13.53
CA GLN A 51 -11.33 -7.89 12.69
C GLN A 51 -10.95 -8.27 11.26
N GLU A 52 -11.95 -8.47 10.39
CA GLU A 52 -11.73 -8.80 9.00
C GLU A 52 -12.00 -7.62 8.07
N PHE A 53 -11.12 -7.45 7.08
CA PHE A 53 -11.38 -6.68 5.87
C PHE A 53 -11.33 -7.64 4.69
N VAL A 54 -12.46 -7.83 4.02
CA VAL A 54 -12.61 -8.78 2.91
C VAL A 54 -12.80 -8.00 1.63
N VAL A 55 -11.93 -8.22 0.65
CA VAL A 55 -12.07 -7.66 -0.70
C VAL A 55 -12.47 -8.79 -1.65
N THR A 56 -13.72 -8.74 -2.13
CA THR A 56 -14.31 -9.79 -2.96
C THR A 56 -14.16 -9.52 -4.46
N SER A 57 -14.01 -8.26 -4.85
CA SER A 57 -13.85 -7.88 -6.25
C SER A 57 -12.98 -6.63 -6.41
N VAL A 58 -12.18 -6.61 -7.47
CA VAL A 58 -11.41 -5.43 -7.91
C VAL A 58 -11.70 -5.24 -9.40
N LYS A 59 -12.21 -4.07 -9.76
CA LYS A 59 -12.58 -3.70 -11.14
C LYS A 59 -12.09 -2.29 -11.45
N GLY A 60 -11.02 -2.18 -12.24
CA GLY A 60 -10.41 -0.88 -12.57
C GLY A 60 -9.97 -0.13 -11.31
N LYS A 61 -10.49 1.10 -11.11
CA LYS A 61 -10.21 1.95 -9.94
C LYS A 61 -11.22 1.78 -8.80
N SER A 62 -11.92 0.64 -8.73
CA SER A 62 -12.95 0.35 -7.72
C SER A 62 -12.80 -1.07 -7.16
N PHE A 63 -13.35 -1.29 -5.97
CA PHE A 63 -13.43 -2.61 -5.32
C PHE A 63 -14.71 -2.76 -4.49
N GLU A 64 -15.03 -4.00 -4.15
CA GLU A 64 -16.20 -4.42 -3.36
C GLU A 64 -15.75 -5.34 -2.22
N GLY A 65 -16.54 -5.41 -1.14
CA GLY A 65 -16.16 -6.17 0.05
C GLY A 65 -16.88 -5.79 1.34
N THR A 66 -16.28 -6.17 2.46
CA THR A 66 -16.74 -5.81 3.82
C THR A 66 -15.56 -5.38 4.68
N PHE A 67 -15.79 -4.45 5.62
CA PHE A 67 -14.82 -4.06 6.64
C PHE A 67 -15.49 -4.14 8.00
N TYR A 68 -14.94 -4.99 8.87
CA TYR A 68 -15.52 -5.35 10.16
C TYR A 68 -17.01 -5.74 10.02
N GLY A 69 -17.29 -6.67 9.09
CA GLY A 69 -18.63 -7.18 8.82
C GLY A 69 -19.58 -6.21 8.10
N SER A 70 -19.25 -4.91 8.03
CA SER A 70 -20.07 -3.91 7.35
C SER A 70 -19.75 -3.87 5.86
N ALA A 71 -20.77 -3.84 5.01
CA ALA A 71 -20.58 -3.69 3.57
C ALA A 71 -19.88 -2.37 3.25
N LEU A 72 -18.87 -2.43 2.39
CA LEU A 72 -18.21 -1.21 1.91
C LEU A 72 -19.00 -0.61 0.75
N THR A 73 -18.98 0.71 0.69
CA THR A 73 -19.54 1.52 -0.40
C THR A 73 -18.47 2.48 -0.90
N GLN A 74 -18.66 3.01 -2.10
CA GLN A 74 -17.76 4.02 -2.69
C GLN A 74 -16.27 3.61 -2.69
N GLY A 75 -15.98 2.32 -2.91
CA GLY A 75 -14.61 1.82 -3.02
C GLY A 75 -13.84 2.53 -4.14
N ARG A 76 -12.67 3.05 -3.83
CA ARG A 76 -11.76 3.74 -4.77
C ARG A 76 -10.35 3.21 -4.62
N ILE A 77 -9.66 3.08 -5.75
CA ILE A 77 -8.27 2.65 -5.85
C ILE A 77 -7.48 3.71 -6.60
N ASN A 78 -6.31 4.05 -6.08
CA ASN A 78 -5.31 4.87 -6.76
C ASN A 78 -3.96 4.14 -6.74
N THR A 79 -3.41 3.88 -7.92
CA THR A 79 -2.09 3.25 -8.14
C THR A 79 -1.07 4.22 -8.75
N ASP A 80 -1.48 5.45 -9.03
CA ASP A 80 -0.73 6.42 -9.86
C ASP A 80 0.51 6.97 -9.11
N TRP A 81 0.59 6.75 -7.80
CA TRP A 81 1.65 7.24 -6.91
C TRP A 81 2.56 6.11 -6.39
N GLY A 82 2.88 5.15 -7.25
CA GLY A 82 3.88 4.10 -6.99
C GLY A 82 3.51 3.06 -5.91
N THR A 83 2.33 3.16 -5.29
CA THR A 83 1.75 2.12 -4.43
C THR A 83 0.21 2.17 -4.49
N VAL A 84 -0.43 1.05 -4.13
CA VAL A 84 -1.89 0.93 -4.02
C VAL A 84 -2.37 1.75 -2.83
N ARG A 85 -3.27 2.69 -3.10
CA ARG A 85 -4.03 3.44 -2.09
C ARG A 85 -5.50 3.18 -2.27
N ILE A 86 -6.22 3.03 -1.17
CA ILE A 86 -7.65 2.78 -1.18
C ILE A 86 -8.40 3.79 -0.32
N ALA A 87 -9.64 4.06 -0.70
CA ALA A 87 -10.62 4.72 0.14
C ALA A 87 -11.98 4.04 -0.02
N PHE A 88 -12.77 3.99 1.04
CA PHE A 88 -14.12 3.42 1.04
C PHE A 88 -14.92 3.93 2.23
N VAL A 89 -16.23 3.70 2.19
CA VAL A 89 -17.16 4.10 3.25
C VAL A 89 -17.87 2.86 3.79
N THR A 90 -17.92 2.72 5.11
CA THR A 90 -18.91 1.86 5.78
C THR A 90 -19.89 2.73 6.54
N ALA A 91 -21.02 2.18 6.93
CA ALA A 91 -21.95 2.86 7.81
C ALA A 91 -22.53 1.85 8.81
N ASP A 92 -22.82 2.35 10.01
CA ASP A 92 -23.69 1.68 10.97
C ASP A 92 -24.95 2.54 11.19
N GLY A 93 -25.81 2.14 12.13
CA GLY A 93 -27.00 2.90 12.50
C GLY A 93 -26.73 4.32 13.04
N SER A 94 -25.46 4.68 13.26
CA SER A 94 -25.03 5.99 13.75
C SER A 94 -24.28 6.84 12.72
N GLY A 95 -24.18 6.38 11.46
CA GLY A 95 -23.70 7.19 10.34
C GLY A 95 -22.47 6.64 9.62
N PRO A 96 -21.92 7.39 8.66
CA PRO A 96 -20.81 6.93 7.84
C PRO A 96 -19.46 7.01 8.57
N TYR A 97 -18.61 6.05 8.28
CA TYR A 97 -17.17 6.08 8.53
C TYR A 97 -16.44 6.08 7.19
N ASN A 98 -15.51 7.02 7.04
CA ASN A 98 -14.62 7.06 5.90
C ASN A 98 -13.34 6.33 6.27
N HIS A 99 -12.87 5.49 5.36
CA HIS A 99 -11.66 4.71 5.53
C HIS A 99 -10.70 5.05 4.41
N SER A 100 -9.41 5.11 4.71
CA SER A 100 -8.37 5.18 3.70
C SER A 100 -7.15 4.38 4.14
N ALA A 101 -6.44 3.79 3.19
CA ALA A 101 -5.22 3.04 3.49
C ALA A 101 -4.23 3.03 2.33
N VAL A 102 -2.97 2.78 2.67
CA VAL A 102 -1.86 2.60 1.75
C VAL A 102 -1.31 1.19 1.92
N LEU A 103 -1.03 0.51 0.82
CA LEU A 103 -0.28 -0.74 0.82
C LEU A 103 1.21 -0.44 1.02
N ALA A 104 1.72 -0.69 2.21
CA ALA A 104 3.12 -0.53 2.57
C ALA A 104 3.77 -1.92 2.67
N GLY A 105 4.43 -2.35 1.59
CA GLY A 105 4.95 -3.73 1.48
C GLY A 105 3.79 -4.74 1.44
N SER A 106 3.71 -5.59 2.46
CA SER A 106 2.66 -6.61 2.63
C SER A 106 1.51 -6.19 3.55
N THR A 107 1.55 -4.98 4.10
CA THR A 107 0.60 -4.51 5.11
C THR A 107 -0.19 -3.32 4.57
N LEU A 108 -1.51 -3.32 4.75
CA LEU A 108 -2.31 -2.12 4.61
C LEU A 108 -2.21 -1.31 5.89
N GLN A 109 -1.89 -0.02 5.79
CA GLN A 109 -1.91 0.91 6.91
C GLN A 109 -2.93 2.00 6.61
N GLY A 110 -3.86 2.23 7.54
CA GLY A 110 -5.01 3.06 7.27
C GLY A 110 -5.53 3.83 8.47
N LEU A 111 -6.50 4.68 8.14
CA LEU A 111 -7.26 5.49 9.08
C LEU A 111 -8.74 5.24 8.84
N THR A 112 -9.51 5.27 9.91
CA THR A 112 -10.96 5.40 9.90
C THR A 112 -11.31 6.73 10.56
N ASN A 113 -12.15 7.54 9.92
CA ASN A 113 -12.64 8.78 10.52
C ASN A 113 -14.15 8.98 10.31
N SER A 114 -14.78 9.62 11.30
CA SER A 114 -16.15 10.12 11.21
C SER A 114 -16.19 11.48 11.89
N THR A 115 -16.18 12.55 11.09
CA THR A 115 -16.11 13.93 11.60
C THR A 115 -17.38 14.33 12.35
N GLY A 116 -18.54 13.82 11.95
CA GLY A 116 -19.81 14.02 12.66
C GLY A 116 -19.88 13.34 14.02
N ARG A 117 -18.87 12.51 14.37
CA ARG A 117 -18.81 11.71 15.59
C ARG A 117 -17.53 11.92 16.38
N ASP A 118 -16.70 12.89 15.99
CA ASP A 118 -15.38 13.13 16.59
C ASP A 118 -14.53 11.85 16.69
N PHE A 119 -14.53 11.06 15.61
CA PHE A 119 -13.83 9.77 15.56
C PHE A 119 -12.69 9.79 14.56
N LEU A 120 -11.50 9.37 15.02
CA LEU A 120 -10.33 9.10 14.21
C LEU A 120 -9.57 7.92 14.83
N SER A 121 -9.33 6.87 14.06
CA SER A 121 -8.58 5.69 14.48
C SER A 121 -7.57 5.29 13.42
N TYR A 122 -6.40 4.85 13.86
CA TYR A 122 -5.46 4.09 13.05
C TYR A 122 -5.88 2.62 12.98
N TRP A 123 -5.48 1.96 11.90
CA TRP A 123 -5.53 0.52 11.77
C TRP A 123 -4.45 0.00 10.83
N SER A 124 -4.05 -1.25 11.02
CA SER A 124 -3.19 -1.96 10.07
C SER A 124 -3.80 -3.31 9.73
N ALA A 125 -3.56 -3.81 8.53
CA ALA A 125 -4.06 -5.11 8.13
C ALA A 125 -3.00 -5.92 7.39
N GLU A 126 -2.90 -7.19 7.75
CA GLU A 126 -2.06 -8.17 7.07
C GLU A 126 -2.94 -9.15 6.31
N LYS A 127 -2.45 -9.62 5.17
CA LYS A 127 -3.16 -10.64 4.41
C LYS A 127 -3.20 -11.95 5.19
N LYS A 128 -4.35 -12.62 5.22
CA LYS A 128 -4.48 -13.97 5.79
C LYS A 128 -3.90 -15.03 4.86
#